data_AF-A0A2Z4V7N6-F1
#
_entry.id   AF-A0A2Z4V7N6-F1
#
_cell.length_a   1.000
_cell.length_b   1.000
_cell.length_c   1.000
_cell.angle_alpha   90.00
_cell.angle_beta   90.00
_cell.angle_gamma   90.00
#
_symmetry.space_group_name_H-M   'P 1'
#
loop_
_entity.id
_entity.type
_entity.pdbx_description
1 polymer ?
#
loop_
_entity_poly.entity_id
_entity_poly.type
_entity_poly.pdbx_seq_one_letter_code
_entity_poly.pdbx_strand_id
1 'polypeptide(L)'
;MIRGISASTNGQLAHFERSRGLPVGEVAHAFHRWSSLARRPRRDLAPFYGYDQGNLECGYYNVRTLLEIVLHALPKRARRELHALLAPVDAQILRRTAHNPFAPPDLPWWKRRIEL
;
A
#
# COMPACT_ATOMS: atom_id res chain seq x y z
N MET A 1 -0.68 0.17 -13.87
CA MET A 1 0.09 1.43 -13.94
C MET A 1 -0.42 2.40 -12.87
N ILE A 2 0.47 3.19 -12.27
CA ILE A 2 0.11 4.29 -11.36
C ILE A 2 0.17 5.61 -12.14
N ARG A 3 -0.91 6.40 -12.07
CA ARG A 3 -0.97 7.75 -12.65
C ARG A 3 -0.29 8.75 -11.71
N GLY A 4 0.34 9.79 -12.25
CA GLY A 4 0.99 10.85 -11.45
C GLY A 4 2.46 10.60 -11.09
N ILE A 5 3.05 9.49 -11.57
CA ILE A 5 4.50 9.24 -11.56
C ILE A 5 5.03 9.16 -13.00
N SER A 6 6.33 9.31 -13.18
CA SER A 6 6.95 9.26 -14.50
C SER A 6 6.83 7.87 -15.15
N ALA A 7 6.93 7.84 -16.49
CA ALA A 7 6.97 6.59 -17.25
C ALA A 7 8.18 5.72 -16.84
N SER A 8 9.32 6.36 -16.53
CA SER A 8 10.51 5.68 -16.02
C SER A 8 10.23 4.98 -14.68
N THR A 9 9.56 5.64 -13.73
CA THR A 9 9.16 5.03 -12.46
C THR A 9 8.21 3.86 -12.68
N ASN A 10 7.21 3.98 -13.56
CA ASN A 10 6.34 2.84 -13.90
C ASN A 10 7.12 1.67 -14.52
N GLY A 11 8.13 1.94 -15.35
CA GLY A 11 9.03 0.91 -15.88
C GLY A 11 9.85 0.21 -14.78
N GLN A 12 10.33 0.95 -13.79
CA GLN A 12 11.06 0.40 -12.64
C GLN A 12 10.15 -0.44 -11.74
N LEU A 13 8.89 -0.05 -11.56
CA LEU A 13 7.89 -0.88 -10.88
C LEU A 13 7.66 -2.20 -11.61
N ALA A 14 7.47 -2.16 -12.93
CA ALA A 14 7.29 -3.37 -13.74
C ALA A 14 8.54 -4.26 -13.76
N HIS A 15 9.74 -3.68 -13.62
CA HIS A 15 10.97 -4.46 -13.45
C HIS A 15 11.01 -5.12 -12.05
N PHE A 16 10.68 -4.37 -10.99
CA PHE A 16 10.57 -4.91 -9.63
C PHE A 16 9.60 -6.09 -9.58
N GLU A 17 8.40 -5.92 -10.14
CA GLU A 17 7.36 -6.97 -10.19
C GLU A 17 7.89 -8.25 -10.83
N ARG A 18 8.47 -8.14 -12.04
CA ARG A 18 9.06 -9.29 -12.75
C ARG A 18 10.21 -9.94 -11.97
N SER A 19 11.08 -9.15 -11.35
CA SER A 19 12.22 -9.67 -10.56
C SER A 19 11.80 -10.44 -9.31
N ARG A 20 10.56 -10.23 -8.84
CA ARG A 20 9.98 -10.87 -7.65
C ARG A 20 8.92 -11.91 -7.99
N GLY A 21 8.71 -12.22 -9.27
CA GLY A 21 7.67 -13.15 -9.72
C GLY A 21 6.24 -12.64 -9.48
N LEU A 22 6.07 -11.32 -9.27
CA LEU A 22 4.75 -10.72 -9.08
C LEU A 22 4.01 -10.56 -10.42
N PRO A 23 2.67 -10.62 -10.41
CA PRO A 23 1.87 -10.21 -11.56
C PRO A 23 2.21 -8.79 -12.02
N VAL A 24 2.20 -8.58 -13.33
CA VAL A 24 2.42 -7.24 -13.90
C VAL A 24 1.29 -6.31 -13.44
N GLY A 25 1.67 -5.18 -12.85
CA GLY A 25 0.75 -4.20 -12.30
C GLY A 25 0.29 -4.47 -10.87
N GLU A 26 0.82 -5.48 -10.18
CA GLU A 26 0.46 -5.78 -8.79
C GLU A 26 0.74 -4.61 -7.84
N VAL A 27 1.84 -3.88 -8.04
CA VAL A 27 2.14 -2.69 -7.22
C VAL A 27 1.12 -1.59 -7.47
N ALA A 28 0.69 -1.43 -8.73
CA ALA A 28 -0.36 -0.47 -9.06
C ALA A 28 -1.70 -0.87 -8.44
N HIS A 29 -2.04 -2.15 -8.47
CA HIS A 29 -3.23 -2.68 -7.84
C HIS A 29 -3.22 -2.45 -6.32
N ALA A 30 -2.11 -2.74 -5.64
CA ALA A 30 -1.92 -2.46 -4.23
C ALA A 30 -2.07 -0.96 -3.90
N PHE A 31 -1.47 -0.08 -4.72
CA PHE A 31 -1.61 1.37 -4.57
C PHE A 31 -3.07 1.83 -4.70
N HIS A 32 -3.79 1.34 -5.71
CA HIS A 32 -5.19 1.70 -5.93
C HIS A 32 -6.09 1.19 -4.80
N ARG A 33 -5.84 -0.02 -4.29
CA ARG A 33 -6.58 -0.57 -3.15
C ARG A 33 -6.34 0.25 -1.88
N TRP A 34 -5.09 0.59 -1.59
CA TRP A 34 -4.75 1.47 -0.46
C TRP A 34 -5.40 2.85 -0.57
N SER A 35 -5.35 3.44 -1.77
CA SER A 35 -5.99 4.72 -2.07
C SER A 35 -7.52 4.66 -1.94
N SER A 36 -8.13 3.56 -2.33
CA SER A 36 -9.58 3.36 -2.19
C SER A 36 -9.97 3.26 -0.72
N LEU A 37 -9.21 2.54 0.12
CA LEU A 37 -9.44 2.49 1.57
C LEU A 37 -9.45 3.88 2.21
N ALA A 38 -8.53 4.76 1.82
CA ALA A 38 -8.51 6.14 2.30
C ALA A 38 -9.80 6.92 1.97
N ARG A 39 -10.44 6.62 0.83
CA ARG A 39 -11.64 7.31 0.31
C ARG A 39 -12.97 6.66 0.71
N ARG A 40 -12.98 5.48 1.32
CA ARG A 40 -14.23 4.75 1.62
C ARG A 40 -15.15 5.54 2.56
N PRO A 41 -16.48 5.49 2.39
CA PRO A 41 -17.43 6.05 3.37
C PRO A 41 -17.27 5.36 4.73
N ARG A 42 -17.48 6.08 5.84
CA ARG A 42 -17.40 5.51 7.21
C ARG A 42 -18.47 4.44 7.51
N ARG A 43 -19.52 4.34 6.69
CA ARG A 43 -20.63 3.40 6.88
C ARG A 43 -20.37 2.01 6.27
N ASP A 44 -19.24 1.82 5.58
CA ASP A 44 -18.84 0.50 5.11
C ASP A 44 -18.37 -0.33 6.32
N LEU A 45 -19.18 -1.30 6.76
CA LEU A 45 -18.89 -2.20 7.89
C LEU A 45 -17.83 -3.28 7.57
N ALA A 46 -17.26 -3.26 6.37
CA ALA A 46 -16.25 -4.23 5.96
C ALA A 46 -14.93 -3.89 6.68
N PRO A 47 -14.35 -4.81 7.46
CA PRO A 47 -13.29 -4.45 8.36
C PRO A 47 -12.02 -3.97 7.64
N PHE A 48 -11.44 -2.90 8.19
CA PHE A 48 -10.27 -2.19 7.70
C PHE A 48 -9.00 -3.02 7.87
N TYR A 49 -8.80 -3.99 6.99
CA TYR A 49 -7.63 -4.85 7.12
C TYR A 49 -6.57 -4.63 6.05
N GLY A 50 -6.89 -3.87 4.98
CA GLY A 50 -5.93 -3.62 3.91
C GLY A 50 -5.34 -4.89 3.30
N TYR A 51 -5.97 -6.04 3.50
CA TYR A 51 -5.50 -7.31 2.96
C TYR A 51 -6.00 -7.49 1.54
N ASP A 52 -5.16 -8.14 0.74
CA ASP A 52 -5.53 -8.66 -0.56
C ASP A 52 -5.42 -10.18 -0.58
N GLN A 53 -6.29 -10.82 -1.34
CA GLN A 53 -6.18 -12.23 -1.71
C GLN A 53 -5.23 -12.40 -2.93
N GLY A 54 -4.29 -11.47 -3.10
CA GLY A 54 -3.38 -11.46 -4.24
C GLY A 54 -2.40 -12.64 -4.19
N ASN A 55 -2.11 -13.17 -5.37
CA ASN A 55 -1.49 -14.47 -5.63
C ASN A 55 0.03 -14.49 -5.38
N LEU A 56 0.44 -14.13 -4.17
CA LEU A 56 1.82 -14.22 -3.69
C LEU A 56 2.05 -15.58 -3.02
N GLU A 57 1.58 -16.69 -3.60
CA GLU A 57 1.73 -18.09 -3.13
C GLU A 57 1.39 -18.39 -1.64
N CYS A 58 1.01 -17.40 -0.83
CA CYS A 58 0.85 -17.50 0.62
C CYS A 58 0.00 -16.34 1.17
N GLY A 59 -1.31 -16.40 0.94
CA GLY A 59 -2.29 -15.78 1.82
C GLY A 59 -2.36 -14.24 1.88
N TYR A 60 -3.27 -13.80 2.74
CA TYR A 60 -3.64 -12.41 3.02
C TYR A 60 -2.42 -11.52 3.28
N TYR A 61 -1.91 -10.83 2.25
CA TYR A 61 -0.84 -9.86 2.43
C TYR A 61 -1.43 -8.45 2.49
N ASN A 62 -0.91 -7.63 3.40
CA ASN A 62 -1.39 -6.26 3.59
C ASN A 62 -0.79 -5.36 2.49
N VAL A 63 -1.63 -4.70 1.69
CA VAL A 63 -1.19 -3.94 0.51
C VAL A 63 -0.19 -2.83 0.84
N ARG A 64 -0.31 -2.20 2.02
CA ARG A 64 0.65 -1.17 2.45
C ARG A 64 2.02 -1.73 2.75
N THR A 65 2.09 -3.00 3.16
CA THR A 65 3.36 -3.72 3.37
C THR A 65 4.09 -3.94 2.05
N LEU A 66 3.37 -4.37 1.00
CA LEU A 66 3.96 -4.47 -0.35
C LEU A 66 4.49 -3.11 -0.83
N LEU A 67 3.71 -2.04 -0.64
CA LEU A 67 4.13 -0.68 -1.01
C LEU A 67 5.38 -0.23 -0.25
N GLU A 68 5.52 -0.61 1.02
CA GLU A 68 6.74 -0.32 1.80
C GLU A 68 7.96 -1.07 1.24
N ILE A 69 7.81 -2.36 0.95
CA ILE A 69 8.89 -3.18 0.36
C ILE A 69 9.35 -2.57 -0.97
N VAL A 70 8.40 -2.15 -1.81
CA VAL A 70 8.69 -1.48 -3.09
C VAL A 70 9.45 -0.17 -2.84
N LEU A 71 9.01 0.67 -1.89
CA LEU A 71 9.70 1.92 -1.58
C LEU A 71 11.17 1.68 -1.20
N HIS A 72 11.44 0.67 -0.39
CA HIS A 72 12.82 0.32 0.00
C HIS A 72 13.66 -0.21 -1.17
N ALA A 73 13.06 -0.94 -2.11
CA ALA A 73 13.76 -1.51 -3.25
C ALA A 73 14.02 -0.49 -4.38
N LEU A 74 13.20 0.55 -4.49
CA LEU A 74 13.30 1.51 -5.58
C LEU A 74 14.52 2.44 -5.47
N PRO A 75 15.11 2.85 -6.61
CA PRO A 75 16.07 3.95 -6.68
C PRO A 75 15.49 5.25 -6.13
N LYS A 76 16.37 6.15 -5.65
CA LYS A 76 16.00 7.39 -4.96
C LYS A 76 14.92 8.22 -5.68
N ARG A 77 15.00 8.37 -7.00
CA ARG A 77 14.02 9.16 -7.78
C ARG A 77 12.64 8.50 -7.79
N ALA A 78 12.56 7.24 -8.19
CA ALA A 78 11.30 6.49 -8.23
C ALA A 78 10.65 6.36 -6.84
N ARG A 79 11.48 6.13 -5.81
CA ARG A 79 11.03 6.14 -4.42
C ARG A 79 10.37 7.46 -4.04
N ARG A 80 11.00 8.60 -4.37
CA ARG A 80 10.43 9.93 -4.09
C ARG A 80 9.09 10.14 -4.78
N GLU A 81 8.98 9.75 -6.05
CA GLU A 81 7.74 9.88 -6.82
C GLU A 81 6.61 9.03 -6.20
N LEU A 82 6.87 7.76 -5.91
CA LEU A 82 5.89 6.89 -5.27
C LEU A 82 5.51 7.36 -3.85
N HIS A 83 6.50 7.76 -3.06
CA HIS A 83 6.29 8.29 -1.71
C HIS A 83 5.41 9.55 -1.72
N ALA A 84 5.63 10.46 -2.69
CA ALA A 84 4.82 11.67 -2.82
C ALA A 84 3.32 11.37 -3.07
N LEU A 85 3.01 10.27 -3.77
CA LEU A 85 1.63 9.83 -3.95
C LEU A 85 1.07 9.10 -2.72
N LEU A 86 1.90 8.35 -1.99
CA LEU A 86 1.46 7.61 -0.80
C LEU A 86 1.23 8.50 0.42
N ALA A 87 2.07 9.52 0.63
CA ALA A 87 1.99 10.40 1.79
C ALA A 87 0.59 10.99 2.06
N PRO A 88 -0.14 11.58 1.08
CA PRO A 88 -1.49 12.08 1.33
C PRO A 88 -2.50 10.97 1.61
N VAL A 89 -2.32 9.78 1.03
CA VAL A 89 -3.18 8.61 1.27
C VAL A 89 -2.99 8.09 2.70
N ASP A 90 -1.73 7.93 3.13
CA ASP A 90 -1.36 7.54 4.49
C ASP A 90 -1.92 8.54 5.52
N ALA A 91 -1.77 9.84 5.27
CA ALA A 91 -2.32 10.89 6.13
C ALA A 91 -3.85 10.81 6.27
N GLN A 92 -4.57 10.53 5.18
CA GLN A 92 -6.03 10.39 5.23
C GLN A 92 -6.45 9.16 6.05
N ILE A 93 -5.71 8.06 5.95
CA ILE A 93 -5.95 6.86 6.76
C ILE A 93 -5.69 7.13 8.23
N LEU A 94 -4.60 7.83 8.56
CA LEU A 94 -4.29 8.22 9.93
C LEU A 94 -5.36 9.12 10.54
N ARG A 95 -5.98 10.00 9.74
CA ARG A 95 -7.05 10.91 10.22
C ARG A 95 -8.36 10.20 10.55
N ARG A 96 -8.61 9.01 10.01
CA ARG A 96 -9.88 8.28 10.16
C ARG A 96 -9.78 7.03 11.03
N THR A 97 -8.57 6.59 11.35
CA THR A 97 -8.32 5.40 12.15
C THR A 97 -7.70 5.79 13.49
N ALA A 98 -8.05 5.06 14.54
CA ALA A 98 -7.36 5.15 15.82
C ALA A 98 -6.22 4.14 15.88
N HIS A 99 -5.28 4.39 16.80
CA HIS A 99 -4.32 3.37 17.18
C HIS A 99 -5.04 2.20 17.87
N ASN A 100 -4.74 0.97 17.46
CA ASN A 100 -5.20 -0.23 18.15
C ASN A 100 -4.28 -0.49 19.36
N PRO A 101 -4.75 -0.31 20.61
CA PRO A 101 -3.93 -0.54 21.80
C PRO A 101 -3.61 -2.02 22.05
N PHE A 102 -4.36 -2.93 21.43
CA PHE A 102 -4.17 -4.37 21.56
C PHE A 102 -3.26 -4.96 20.46
N ALA A 103 -2.83 -4.14 19.49
CA ALA A 103 -1.92 -4.61 18.45
C ALA A 103 -0.48 -4.62 18.98
N PRO A 104 0.31 -5.67 18.68
CA PRO A 104 1.73 -5.73 19.08
C PRO A 104 2.51 -4.48 18.63
N PRO A 105 3.38 -3.92 19.50
CA PRO A 105 4.02 -2.62 19.25
C PRO A 105 5.09 -2.64 18.15
N ASP A 106 5.62 -3.81 17.83
CA ASP A 106 6.59 -4.08 16.77
C ASP A 106 5.98 -4.06 15.37
N LEU A 107 4.65 -4.17 15.26
CA LEU A 107 3.98 -4.08 13.98
C LEU A 107 4.09 -2.66 13.39
N PRO A 108 4.20 -2.55 12.05
CA PRO A 108 4.16 -1.25 11.41
C PRO A 108 2.81 -0.57 11.68
N TRP A 109 2.79 0.77 11.66
CA TRP A 109 1.63 1.55 12.07
C TRP A 109 0.35 1.18 11.31
N TRP A 110 0.44 0.80 10.03
CA TRP A 110 -0.71 0.45 9.18
C TRP A 110 -1.37 -0.89 9.56
N LYS A 111 -0.71 -1.72 10.36
CA LYS A 111 -1.29 -2.95 10.96
C LYS A 111 -1.82 -2.73 12.38
N ARG A 112 -1.63 -1.54 12.94
CA ARG A 112 -2.04 -1.17 14.31
C ARG A 112 -3.17 -0.15 14.30
N ARG A 113 -4.13 -0.33 13.40
CA ARG A 113 -5.25 0.59 13.19
C ARG A 113 -6.58 -0.10 13.40
N ILE A 114 -7.52 0.64 13.98
CA ILE A 114 -8.95 0.33 14.06
C ILE A 114 -9.73 1.52 13.50
N GLU A 115 -10.88 1.27 12.88
CA GLU A 115 -11.77 2.36 12.46
C GLU A 115 -12.47 2.98 13.67
N LEU A 116 -12.78 4.27 13.54
CA LEU A 116 -13.53 5.09 14.49
C LEU A 116 -15.02 5.11 14.15
#